data_AF-A0ABD6I885-F1
#
_entry.id   AF-A0ABD6I885-F1
#
_cell.length_a   1.000
_cell.length_b   1.000
_cell.length_c   1.000
_cell.angle_alpha   90.00
_cell.angle_beta   90.00
_cell.angle_gamma   90.00
#
_symmetry.space_group_name_H-M   'P 1'
#
loop_
_entity.id
_entity.type
_entity.pdbx_description
1 polymer ?
#
loop_
_entity_poly.entity_id
_entity_poly.type
_entity_poly.pdbx_seq_one_letter_code
_entity_poly.pdbx_strand_id
1 'polypeptide(L)'
;MYLDVVGQPREGRKGKKITWADSYGSTHDLDFVFEYGGSSTQLGRPVAFIESAWRRYTKHSKNKAQEIQGAILPIADKYYIECPFKGAILAGEFTEPSLKQLANCGFHVLYIPYSNIVSAFSQSGIDMSFDESTSEVLLSQKVSAIENISQEQLLSIKKIIIDSNRDDITTFINILEGKISKSLKKVVITPLYGNNYEFNSLSDAKNFISGYNIQHSATENYVFNNFLIYVVYMNDDHIKAEFSSSTAAINFLNAVIV
;
A
#
# COMPACT_ATOMS: atom_id res chain seq x y z
N MET A 1 -16.89 1.96 5.81
CA MET A 1 -15.90 1.79 4.74
C MET A 1 -16.52 2.20 3.43
N TYR A 2 -15.75 2.85 2.56
CA TYR A 2 -16.13 3.15 1.18
C TYR A 2 -15.01 2.69 0.25
N LEU A 3 -15.35 2.04 -0.87
CA LEU A 3 -14.42 1.66 -1.92
C LEU A 3 -14.61 2.61 -3.09
N ASP A 4 -13.59 3.42 -3.36
CA ASP A 4 -13.53 4.25 -4.56
C ASP A 4 -12.83 3.48 -5.69
N VAL A 5 -13.44 3.47 -6.87
CA VAL A 5 -12.98 2.73 -8.06
C VAL A 5 -12.86 3.68 -9.25
N VAL A 6 -11.71 3.66 -9.92
CA VAL A 6 -11.46 4.52 -11.07
C VAL A 6 -12.50 4.29 -12.17
N GLY A 7 -12.87 5.36 -12.88
CA GLY A 7 -13.86 5.29 -13.96
C GLY A 7 -15.32 5.42 -13.50
N GLN A 8 -15.60 5.16 -12.22
CA GLN A 8 -16.94 5.35 -11.66
C GLN A 8 -17.17 6.83 -11.28
N PRO A 9 -18.34 7.40 -11.64
CA PRO A 9 -18.70 8.74 -11.19
C PRO A 9 -18.97 8.74 -9.69
N ARG A 10 -18.49 9.75 -8.99
CA ARG A 10 -18.70 9.97 -7.56
C ARG A 10 -18.88 11.46 -7.31
N GLU A 11 -19.96 11.86 -6.64
CA GLU A 11 -20.26 13.28 -6.39
C GLU A 11 -19.21 13.96 -5.51
N GLY A 12 -18.64 13.22 -4.55
CA GLY A 12 -17.56 13.69 -3.68
C GLY A 12 -16.22 13.94 -4.37
N ARG A 13 -16.13 13.77 -5.70
CA ARG A 13 -14.90 13.91 -6.48
C ARG A 13 -15.16 14.58 -7.82
N LYS A 14 -14.17 15.34 -8.30
CA LYS A 14 -14.24 15.95 -9.63
C LYS A 14 -13.77 14.96 -10.69
N GLY A 15 -14.68 14.53 -11.55
CA GLY A 15 -14.38 13.65 -12.68
C GLY A 15 -14.27 12.17 -12.29
N LYS A 16 -13.60 11.37 -13.13
CA LYS A 16 -13.55 9.90 -13.02
C LYS A 16 -12.24 9.34 -12.46
N LYS A 17 -11.21 10.17 -12.33
CA LYS A 17 -9.89 9.80 -11.79
C LYS A 17 -9.89 9.84 -10.27
N ILE A 18 -9.25 8.88 -9.61
CA ILE A 18 -9.05 8.92 -8.16
C ILE A 18 -7.72 9.58 -7.87
N THR A 19 -7.74 10.91 -7.75
CA THR A 19 -6.52 11.71 -7.58
C THR A 19 -6.30 12.01 -6.10
N TRP A 20 -5.13 11.63 -5.58
CA TRP A 20 -4.68 11.98 -4.23
C TRP A 20 -3.38 12.78 -4.28
N ALA A 21 -3.26 13.76 -3.38
CA ALA A 21 -2.05 14.58 -3.29
C ALA A 21 -1.13 14.05 -2.19
N ASP A 22 0.18 14.02 -2.45
CA ASP A 22 1.21 13.73 -1.44
C ASP A 22 1.51 14.95 -0.54
N SER A 23 2.50 14.80 0.34
CA SER A 23 2.92 15.84 1.30
C SER A 23 3.56 17.06 0.64
N TYR A 24 4.02 16.92 -0.61
CA TYR A 24 4.66 17.99 -1.39
C TYR A 24 3.66 18.69 -2.34
N GLY A 25 2.41 18.23 -2.37
CA GLY A 25 1.37 18.76 -3.24
C GLY A 25 1.35 18.17 -4.66
N SER A 26 2.20 17.19 -4.95
CA SER A 26 2.12 16.44 -6.22
C SER A 26 0.94 15.48 -6.17
N THR A 27 0.28 15.28 -7.32
CA THR A 27 -0.92 14.46 -7.41
C THR A 27 -0.66 13.15 -8.12
N HIS A 28 -1.25 12.07 -7.62
CA HIS A 28 -1.16 10.75 -8.21
C HIS A 28 -2.56 10.20 -8.44
N ASP A 29 -2.78 9.63 -9.61
CA ASP A 29 -4.03 8.96 -9.97
C ASP A 29 -3.93 7.49 -9.62
N LEU A 30 -4.94 6.95 -8.93
CA LEU A 30 -4.97 5.58 -8.45
C LEU A 30 -6.15 4.77 -9.04
N ASP A 31 -6.00 3.45 -9.08
CA ASP A 31 -7.05 2.53 -9.52
C ASP A 31 -8.13 2.29 -8.45
N PHE A 32 -7.72 2.03 -7.20
CA PHE A 32 -8.63 1.78 -6.08
C PHE A 32 -8.15 2.43 -4.79
N VAL A 33 -9.09 2.98 -4.02
CA VAL A 33 -8.83 3.52 -2.69
C VAL A 33 -9.93 3.09 -1.73
N PHE A 34 -9.56 2.54 -0.57
CA PHE A 34 -10.50 2.33 0.53
C PHE A 34 -10.45 3.51 1.49
N GLU A 35 -11.62 3.97 1.94
CA GLU A 35 -11.77 5.16 2.77
C GLU A 35 -12.56 4.88 4.05
N TYR A 36 -12.03 5.39 5.17
CA TYR A 36 -12.71 5.52 6.44
C TYR A 36 -13.54 6.78 6.52
N GLY A 37 -14.84 6.62 6.83
CA GLY A 37 -15.80 7.72 6.84
C GLY A 37 -16.16 8.29 5.46
N GLY A 38 -15.71 7.65 4.37
CA GLY A 38 -16.07 8.06 3.01
C GLY A 38 -17.50 7.68 2.62
N SER A 39 -18.05 8.41 1.64
CA SER A 39 -19.37 8.17 1.06
C SER A 39 -19.41 8.54 -0.42
N SER A 40 -20.56 8.40 -1.09
CA SER A 40 -20.75 8.88 -2.46
C SER A 40 -20.53 10.39 -2.62
N THR A 41 -20.72 11.17 -1.55
CA THR A 41 -20.72 12.64 -1.56
C THR A 41 -19.51 13.28 -0.88
N GLN A 42 -18.78 12.52 -0.06
CA GLN A 42 -17.64 13.04 0.70
C GLN A 42 -16.47 12.06 0.69
N LEU A 43 -15.25 12.61 0.53
CA LEU A 43 -14.02 11.86 0.70
C LEU A 43 -13.77 11.55 2.18
N GLY A 44 -13.45 10.29 2.46
CA GLY A 44 -12.99 9.85 3.77
C GLY A 44 -11.48 9.95 3.93
N ARG A 45 -10.97 9.28 4.97
CA ARG A 45 -9.54 9.12 5.23
C ARG A 45 -9.05 7.83 4.54
N PRO A 46 -7.98 7.86 3.74
CA PRO A 46 -7.57 6.70 2.97
C PRO A 46 -6.91 5.65 3.88
N VAL A 47 -7.40 4.41 3.81
CA VAL A 47 -6.89 3.27 4.59
C VAL A 47 -6.31 2.17 3.72
N ALA A 48 -6.49 2.24 2.40
CA ALA A 48 -5.80 1.40 1.44
C ALA A 48 -5.64 2.09 0.09
N PHE A 49 -4.50 1.89 -0.56
CA PHE A 49 -4.23 2.28 -1.93
C PHE A 49 -3.85 1.02 -2.72
N ILE A 50 -4.51 0.79 -3.86
CA ILE A 50 -4.25 -0.38 -4.69
C ILE A 50 -4.11 0.05 -6.14
N GLU A 51 -3.01 -0.35 -6.75
CA GLU A 51 -2.76 -0.22 -8.19
C GLU A 51 -2.91 -1.57 -8.87
N SER A 52 -3.42 -1.56 -10.10
CA SER A 52 -3.49 -2.74 -10.95
C SER A 52 -2.63 -2.58 -12.21
N ALA A 53 -2.01 -3.67 -12.66
CA ALA A 53 -1.22 -3.62 -13.87
C ALA A 53 -1.20 -4.94 -14.62
N TRP A 54 -1.40 -4.85 -15.93
CA TRP A 54 -1.13 -5.94 -16.87
C TRP A 54 0.19 -5.70 -17.60
N ARG A 55 1.07 -6.71 -17.66
CA ARG A 55 2.31 -6.66 -18.45
C ARG A 55 2.47 -7.87 -19.34
N ARG A 56 2.89 -7.62 -20.58
CA ARG A 56 3.18 -8.66 -21.57
C ARG A 56 4.64 -9.15 -21.51
N TYR A 57 5.57 -8.29 -21.11
CA TYR A 57 7.00 -8.57 -21.20
C TYR A 57 7.75 -8.19 -19.93
N THR A 58 8.76 -9.00 -19.61
CA THR A 58 9.62 -8.83 -18.43
C THR A 58 10.45 -7.54 -18.47
N LYS A 59 10.85 -7.07 -19.67
CA LYS A 59 11.70 -5.88 -19.88
C LYS A 59 11.17 -4.61 -19.22
N HIS A 60 9.84 -4.48 -19.10
CA HIS A 60 9.18 -3.31 -18.51
C HIS A 60 8.55 -3.58 -17.13
N SER A 61 8.68 -4.81 -16.62
CA SER A 61 8.10 -5.18 -15.32
C SER A 61 8.71 -4.37 -14.17
N LYS A 62 10.03 -4.13 -14.20
CA LYS A 62 10.74 -3.31 -13.20
C LYS A 62 10.26 -1.86 -13.20
N ASN A 63 10.18 -1.25 -14.38
CA ASN A 63 9.70 0.13 -14.51
C ASN A 63 8.27 0.25 -13.99
N LYS A 64 7.40 -0.72 -14.27
CA LYS A 64 6.03 -0.68 -13.75
C LYS A 64 5.96 -0.84 -12.24
N ALA A 65 6.77 -1.72 -11.66
CA ALA A 65 6.88 -1.81 -10.20
C ALA A 65 7.33 -0.47 -9.58
N GLN A 66 8.27 0.23 -10.23
CA GLN A 66 8.71 1.57 -9.80
C GLN A 66 7.63 2.64 -9.99
N GLU A 67 6.85 2.62 -11.08
CA GLU A 67 5.71 3.52 -11.28
C GLU A 67 4.67 3.36 -10.15
N ILE A 68 4.33 2.12 -9.81
CA ILE A 68 3.39 1.80 -8.72
C ILE A 68 3.93 2.31 -7.38
N GLN A 69 5.22 2.10 -7.10
CA GLN A 69 5.88 2.62 -5.90
C GLN A 69 5.84 4.14 -5.85
N GLY A 70 6.17 4.80 -6.97
CA GLY A 70 6.19 6.26 -7.08
C GLY A 70 4.81 6.90 -6.91
N ALA A 71 3.74 6.19 -7.28
CA ALA A 71 2.38 6.65 -7.06
C ALA A 71 1.93 6.47 -5.61
N ILE A 72 2.14 5.28 -5.02
CA ILE A 72 1.54 4.94 -3.73
C ILE A 72 2.38 5.40 -2.53
N LEU A 73 3.72 5.27 -2.58
CA LEU A 73 4.56 5.56 -1.40
C LEU A 73 4.45 7.02 -0.93
N PRO A 74 4.51 8.05 -1.79
CA PRO A 74 4.42 9.44 -1.34
C PRO A 74 3.09 9.77 -0.68
N ILE A 75 1.99 9.17 -1.16
CA ILE A 75 0.67 9.34 -0.55
C ILE A 75 0.58 8.57 0.77
N ALA A 76 1.09 7.33 0.81
CA ALA A 76 1.12 6.54 2.03
C ALA A 76 1.90 7.24 3.16
N ASP A 77 3.00 7.91 2.83
CA ASP A 77 3.80 8.70 3.79
C ASP A 77 3.02 9.90 4.33
N LYS A 78 2.21 10.58 3.49
CA LYS A 78 1.33 11.67 3.93
C LYS A 78 0.29 11.18 4.94
N TYR A 79 -0.29 10.03 4.68
CA TYR A 79 -1.34 9.42 5.50
C TYR A 79 -0.78 8.35 6.45
N TYR A 80 0.44 8.55 6.97
CA TYR A 80 1.09 7.53 7.81
C TYR A 80 0.30 7.19 9.09
N ILE A 81 -0.49 8.14 9.61
CA ILE A 81 -1.38 7.93 10.77
C ILE A 81 -2.45 6.88 10.44
N GLU A 82 -2.92 6.85 9.19
CA GLU A 82 -3.85 5.86 8.69
C GLU A 82 -3.20 4.51 8.40
N CYS A 83 -1.88 4.36 8.52
CA CYS A 83 -1.11 3.14 8.17
C CYS A 83 -1.70 2.40 6.94
N PRO A 84 -1.84 3.09 5.79
CA PRO A 84 -2.66 2.58 4.70
C PRO A 84 -2.07 1.29 4.13
N PHE A 85 -2.95 0.34 3.80
CA PHE A 85 -2.56 -0.84 3.04
C PHE A 85 -2.03 -0.44 1.66
N LYS A 86 -0.88 -0.97 1.27
CA LYS A 86 -0.26 -0.76 -0.04
C LYS A 86 -0.45 -2.03 -0.87
N GLY A 87 -1.36 -1.99 -1.83
CA GLY A 87 -1.69 -3.14 -2.67
C GLY A 87 -1.18 -2.98 -4.10
N ALA A 88 -0.78 -4.11 -4.69
CA ALA A 88 -0.56 -4.22 -6.13
C ALA A 88 -1.23 -5.49 -6.67
N ILE A 89 -2.14 -5.34 -7.64
CA ILE A 89 -2.77 -6.45 -8.35
C ILE A 89 -2.13 -6.54 -9.73
N LEU A 90 -1.25 -7.51 -9.91
CA LEU A 90 -0.40 -7.65 -11.08
C LEU A 90 -0.82 -8.86 -11.88
N ALA A 91 -0.87 -8.73 -13.20
CA ALA A 91 -1.14 -9.85 -14.09
C ALA A 91 -0.21 -9.84 -15.31
N GLY A 92 0.09 -11.04 -15.81
CA GLY A 92 0.96 -11.22 -16.96
C GLY A 92 2.41 -11.54 -16.56
N GLU A 93 3.39 -10.89 -17.19
CA GLU A 93 4.83 -11.18 -17.01
C GLU A 93 5.49 -10.19 -16.04
N PHE A 94 5.70 -10.62 -14.79
CA PHE A 94 6.50 -9.88 -13.81
C PHE A 94 7.66 -10.73 -13.30
N THR A 95 8.87 -10.15 -13.32
CA THR A 95 10.06 -10.84 -12.81
C THR A 95 10.07 -10.93 -11.29
N GLU A 96 10.64 -11.99 -10.73
CA GLU A 96 10.79 -12.16 -9.29
C GLU A 96 11.49 -10.96 -8.60
N PRO A 97 12.55 -10.34 -9.16
CA PRO A 97 13.11 -9.11 -8.61
C PRO A 97 12.11 -7.96 -8.51
N SER A 98 11.23 -7.78 -9.51
CA SER A 98 10.21 -6.73 -9.50
C SER A 98 9.17 -6.97 -8.39
N LEU A 99 8.76 -8.23 -8.20
CA LEU A 99 7.83 -8.63 -7.14
C LEU A 99 8.45 -8.42 -5.75
N LYS A 100 9.70 -8.88 -5.56
CA LYS A 100 10.45 -8.66 -4.32
C LYS A 100 10.67 -7.19 -4.01
N GLN A 101 10.92 -6.37 -5.04
CA GLN A 101 11.06 -4.92 -4.86
C GLN A 101 9.79 -4.29 -4.27
N LEU A 102 8.60 -4.68 -4.76
CA LEU A 102 7.33 -4.23 -4.19
C LEU A 102 7.16 -4.72 -2.74
N ALA A 103 7.38 -6.01 -2.50
CA ALA A 103 7.28 -6.60 -1.17
C ALA A 103 8.22 -5.90 -0.14
N ASN A 104 9.46 -5.62 -0.53
CA ASN A 104 10.45 -4.93 0.31
C ASN A 104 10.05 -3.48 0.62
N CYS A 105 9.24 -2.84 -0.22
CA CYS A 105 8.65 -1.53 0.03
C CYS A 105 7.34 -1.62 0.84
N GLY A 106 6.99 -2.80 1.36
CA GLY A 106 5.80 -3.05 2.16
C GLY A 106 4.51 -3.15 1.36
N PHE A 107 4.58 -3.46 0.06
CA PHE A 107 3.39 -3.79 -0.73
C PHE A 107 2.99 -5.23 -0.50
N HIS A 108 1.68 -5.47 -0.41
CA HIS A 108 1.11 -6.78 -0.61
C HIS A 108 0.76 -6.94 -2.09
N VAL A 109 1.23 -8.02 -2.71
CA VAL A 109 1.13 -8.23 -4.16
C VAL A 109 0.27 -9.46 -4.43
N LEU A 110 -0.83 -9.28 -5.16
CA LEU A 110 -1.53 -10.37 -5.82
C LEU A 110 -0.97 -10.47 -7.23
N TYR A 111 -0.29 -11.57 -7.55
CA TYR A 111 0.30 -11.79 -8.87
C TYR A 111 -0.38 -12.95 -9.58
N ILE A 112 -0.98 -12.68 -10.74
CA ILE A 112 -1.57 -13.69 -11.62
C ILE A 112 -0.66 -13.87 -12.85
N PRO A 113 0.11 -14.96 -12.93
CA PRO A 113 1.05 -15.19 -14.03
C PRO A 113 0.35 -15.23 -15.40
N TYR A 114 1.05 -14.79 -16.45
CA TYR A 114 0.57 -14.88 -17.83
C TYR A 114 0.13 -16.29 -18.22
N SER A 115 0.88 -17.31 -17.79
CA SER A 115 0.56 -18.72 -18.03
C SER A 115 -0.83 -19.12 -17.52
N ASN A 116 -1.25 -18.58 -16.37
CA ASN A 116 -2.56 -18.89 -15.78
C ASN A 116 -3.69 -18.32 -16.65
N ILE A 117 -3.46 -17.13 -17.23
CA ILE A 117 -4.42 -16.48 -18.13
C ILE A 117 -4.50 -17.23 -19.45
N VAL A 118 -3.36 -17.60 -20.05
CA VAL A 118 -3.32 -18.42 -21.27
C VAL A 118 -4.04 -19.76 -21.06
N SER A 119 -3.78 -20.42 -19.93
CA SER A 119 -4.44 -21.69 -19.59
C SER A 119 -5.97 -21.54 -19.50
N ALA A 120 -6.45 -20.47 -18.88
CA ALA A 120 -7.89 -20.22 -18.74
C ALA A 120 -8.61 -20.04 -20.09
N PHE A 121 -7.99 -19.29 -21.02
CA PHE A 121 -8.52 -19.13 -22.37
C PHE A 121 -8.45 -20.44 -23.16
N SER A 122 -7.35 -21.19 -23.03
CA SER A 122 -7.17 -22.48 -23.71
C SER A 122 -8.25 -23.49 -23.31
N GLN A 123 -8.63 -23.53 -22.02
CA GLN A 123 -9.74 -24.36 -21.53
C GLN A 123 -11.10 -23.98 -22.12
N SER A 124 -11.25 -22.77 -22.64
CA SER A 124 -12.45 -22.32 -23.36
C SER A 124 -12.30 -22.42 -24.89
N GLY A 125 -11.27 -23.12 -25.36
CA GLY A 125 -11.01 -23.38 -26.78
C GLY A 125 -10.30 -22.23 -27.49
N ILE A 126 -9.73 -21.26 -26.77
CA ILE A 126 -9.15 -20.05 -27.34
C ILE A 126 -7.67 -19.98 -27.02
N ASP A 127 -6.84 -19.96 -28.05
CA ASP A 127 -5.40 -19.80 -27.89
C ASP A 127 -5.01 -18.32 -27.92
N MET A 128 -4.91 -17.71 -26.73
CA MET A 128 -4.42 -16.33 -26.58
C MET A 128 -2.90 -16.22 -26.43
N SER A 129 -2.15 -17.32 -26.56
CA SER A 129 -0.69 -17.28 -26.42
C SER A 129 -0.06 -16.56 -27.62
N PHE A 130 0.95 -15.74 -27.36
CA PHE A 130 1.72 -15.07 -28.43
C PHE A 130 3.03 -14.52 -27.89
N ASP A 131 4.03 -14.44 -28.76
CA ASP A 131 5.37 -13.92 -28.47
C ASP A 131 5.84 -12.95 -29.56
N GLU A 132 7.13 -12.59 -29.55
CA GLU A 132 7.74 -11.70 -30.55
C GLU A 132 7.90 -12.37 -31.93
N SER A 133 7.80 -13.70 -32.02
CA SER A 133 7.92 -14.47 -33.26
C SER A 133 6.58 -14.77 -33.93
N THR A 134 5.48 -14.54 -33.23
CA THR A 134 4.13 -14.79 -33.74
C THR A 134 3.82 -13.85 -34.90
N SER A 135 3.48 -14.41 -36.07
CA SER A 135 3.21 -13.62 -37.27
C SER A 135 1.98 -12.72 -37.11
N GLU A 136 1.95 -11.59 -37.83
CA GLU A 136 0.81 -10.65 -37.81
C GLU A 136 -0.51 -11.32 -38.22
N VAL A 137 -0.45 -12.27 -39.16
CA VAL A 137 -1.62 -13.05 -39.59
C VAL A 137 -2.16 -13.89 -38.42
N LEU A 138 -1.29 -14.59 -37.69
CA LEU A 138 -1.70 -15.38 -36.52
C LEU A 138 -2.18 -14.48 -35.38
N LEU A 139 -1.53 -13.33 -35.16
CA LEU A 139 -1.98 -12.36 -34.16
C LEU A 139 -3.38 -11.85 -34.46
N SER A 140 -3.65 -11.47 -35.72
CA SER A 140 -4.97 -11.01 -36.15
C SER A 140 -6.04 -12.09 -35.91
N GLN A 141 -5.75 -13.35 -36.25
CA GLN A 141 -6.65 -14.48 -35.98
C GLN A 141 -6.95 -14.65 -34.48
N LYS A 142 -5.92 -14.56 -33.63
CA LYS A 142 -6.07 -14.66 -32.17
C LYS A 142 -6.89 -13.50 -31.60
N VAL A 143 -6.66 -12.27 -32.07
CA VAL A 143 -7.45 -11.09 -31.69
C VAL A 143 -8.91 -11.28 -32.08
N SER A 144 -9.19 -11.69 -33.33
CA SER A 144 -10.55 -11.96 -33.76
C SER A 144 -11.21 -13.07 -32.95
N ALA A 145 -10.49 -14.12 -32.55
CA ALA A 145 -11.04 -15.16 -31.68
C ALA A 145 -11.44 -14.62 -30.30
N ILE A 146 -10.65 -13.69 -29.73
CA ILE A 146 -10.94 -13.04 -28.44
C ILE A 146 -12.12 -12.07 -28.57
N GLU A 147 -12.18 -11.27 -29.64
CA GLU A 147 -13.27 -10.32 -29.87
C GLU A 147 -14.62 -11.01 -30.09
N ASN A 148 -14.61 -12.25 -30.59
CA ASN A 148 -15.81 -13.05 -30.83
C ASN A 148 -16.19 -13.98 -29.66
N ILE A 149 -15.56 -13.82 -28.49
CA ILE A 149 -15.90 -14.58 -27.28
C ILE A 149 -17.38 -14.38 -26.91
N SER A 150 -18.10 -15.49 -26.72
CA SER A 150 -19.46 -15.44 -26.20
C SER A 150 -19.47 -15.03 -24.71
N GLN A 151 -20.59 -14.50 -24.22
CA GLN A 151 -20.72 -14.18 -22.80
C GLN A 151 -20.53 -15.40 -21.90
N GLU A 152 -20.98 -16.59 -22.33
CA GLU A 152 -20.79 -17.84 -21.59
C GLU A 152 -19.31 -18.23 -21.51
N GLN A 153 -18.57 -18.13 -22.62
CA GLN A 153 -17.13 -18.36 -22.65
C GLN A 153 -16.40 -17.36 -21.75
N LEU A 154 -16.76 -16.06 -21.80
CA LEU A 154 -16.16 -15.04 -20.96
C LEU A 154 -16.38 -15.32 -19.47
N LEU A 155 -17.58 -15.74 -19.08
CA LEU A 155 -17.89 -16.11 -17.69
C LEU A 155 -17.11 -17.35 -17.26
N SER A 156 -16.99 -18.35 -18.13
CA SER A 156 -16.16 -19.54 -17.91
C SER A 156 -14.70 -19.19 -17.68
N ILE A 157 -14.11 -18.38 -18.57
CA ILE A 157 -12.72 -17.90 -18.46
C ILE A 157 -12.50 -17.15 -17.14
N LYS A 158 -13.39 -16.20 -16.80
CA LYS A 158 -13.32 -15.46 -15.53
C LYS A 158 -13.32 -16.39 -14.33
N LYS A 159 -14.21 -17.38 -14.33
CA LYS A 159 -14.29 -18.39 -13.27
C LYS A 159 -12.98 -19.18 -13.16
N ILE A 160 -12.44 -19.66 -14.27
CA ILE A 160 -11.19 -20.44 -14.28
C ILE A 160 -10.02 -19.60 -13.76
N ILE A 161 -9.92 -18.32 -14.14
CA ILE A 161 -8.88 -17.42 -13.62
C ILE A 161 -9.02 -17.25 -12.11
N ILE A 162 -10.23 -17.00 -11.60
CA ILE A 162 -10.45 -16.83 -10.15
C ILE A 162 -10.14 -18.13 -9.41
N ASP A 163 -10.63 -19.27 -9.91
CA ASP A 163 -10.46 -20.57 -9.26
C ASP A 163 -8.99 -21.00 -9.23
N SER A 164 -8.25 -20.77 -10.30
CA SER A 164 -6.83 -21.16 -10.40
C SER A 164 -5.90 -20.30 -9.54
N ASN A 165 -6.35 -19.11 -9.11
CA ASN A 165 -5.58 -18.18 -8.28
C ASN A 165 -6.26 -17.93 -6.92
N ARG A 166 -7.18 -18.83 -6.52
CA ARG A 166 -8.05 -18.65 -5.36
C ARG A 166 -7.28 -18.40 -4.08
N ASP A 167 -6.24 -19.19 -3.83
CA ASP A 167 -5.48 -19.12 -2.58
C ASP A 167 -4.73 -17.77 -2.46
N ASP A 168 -4.15 -17.29 -3.56
CA ASP A 168 -3.48 -15.98 -3.60
C ASP A 168 -4.49 -14.83 -3.45
N ILE A 169 -5.64 -14.92 -4.12
CA ILE A 169 -6.73 -13.93 -4.00
C ILE A 169 -7.24 -13.90 -2.56
N THR A 170 -7.54 -15.05 -1.96
CA THR A 170 -8.03 -15.16 -0.58
C THR A 170 -6.99 -14.60 0.40
N THR A 171 -5.72 -14.93 0.21
CA THR A 171 -4.63 -14.39 1.04
C THR A 171 -4.56 -12.87 0.95
N PHE A 172 -4.60 -12.31 -0.27
CA PHE A 172 -4.60 -10.86 -0.48
C PHE A 172 -5.80 -10.17 0.18
N ILE A 173 -7.00 -10.73 0.01
CA ILE A 173 -8.23 -10.20 0.60
C ILE A 173 -8.17 -10.25 2.13
N ASN A 174 -7.75 -11.37 2.72
CA ASN A 174 -7.65 -11.52 4.18
C ASN A 174 -6.68 -10.49 4.79
N ILE A 175 -5.55 -10.23 4.11
CA ILE A 175 -4.60 -9.21 4.55
C ILE A 175 -5.20 -7.82 4.43
N LEU A 176 -5.85 -7.51 3.30
CA LEU A 176 -6.53 -6.23 3.08
C LEU A 176 -7.59 -6.00 4.17
N GLU A 177 -8.46 -6.99 4.43
CA GLU A 177 -9.49 -6.94 5.46
C GLU A 177 -8.91 -6.72 6.85
N GLY A 178 -7.83 -7.44 7.21
CA GLY A 178 -7.13 -7.26 8.47
C GLY A 178 -6.44 -5.89 8.62
N LYS A 179 -6.10 -5.23 7.51
CA LYS A 179 -5.49 -3.89 7.49
C LYS A 179 -6.51 -2.76 7.56
N ILE A 180 -7.64 -2.89 6.85
CA ILE A 180 -8.70 -1.87 6.88
C ILE A 180 -9.56 -1.97 8.15
N SER A 181 -9.66 -3.16 8.75
CA SER A 181 -10.32 -3.40 10.03
C SER A 181 -9.39 -3.03 11.20
N LYS A 182 -9.05 -1.76 11.33
CA LYS A 182 -8.21 -1.28 12.42
C LYS A 182 -8.90 -1.48 13.77
N SER A 183 -8.14 -1.97 14.74
CA SER A 183 -8.56 -2.05 16.14
C SER A 183 -7.35 -1.78 17.02
N LEU A 184 -7.53 -0.90 18.01
CA LEU A 184 -6.49 -0.52 18.94
C LEU A 184 -6.10 -1.69 19.85
N LYS A 185 -4.80 -2.05 19.86
CA LYS A 185 -4.24 -3.03 20.81
C LYS A 185 -3.78 -2.34 22.09
N LYS A 186 -2.99 -1.27 21.96
CA LYS A 186 -2.55 -0.44 23.09
C LYS A 186 -1.99 0.91 22.63
N VAL A 187 -1.96 1.87 23.55
CA VAL A 187 -1.18 3.12 23.41
C VAL A 187 -0.12 3.13 24.51
N VAL A 188 1.13 3.37 24.14
CA VAL A 188 2.24 3.58 25.08
C VAL A 188 2.67 5.03 24.98
N ILE A 189 2.68 5.73 26.12
CA ILE A 189 3.14 7.11 26.23
C ILE A 189 4.34 7.13 27.18
N THR A 190 5.48 7.58 26.68
CA THR A 190 6.71 7.74 27.46
C THR A 190 7.07 9.22 27.51
N PRO A 191 6.80 9.93 28.63
CA PRO A 191 7.27 11.30 28.79
C PRO A 191 8.79 11.28 29.04
N LEU A 192 9.55 12.02 28.23
CA LEU A 192 10.99 12.18 28.41
C LEU A 192 11.28 13.47 29.17
N TYR A 193 12.06 13.30 30.24
CA TYR A 193 12.58 14.39 31.07
C TYR A 193 14.10 14.33 31.02
N GLY A 194 14.77 15.48 30.94
CA GLY A 194 16.23 15.53 30.89
C GLY A 194 16.77 16.83 30.34
N ASN A 195 18.11 16.90 30.32
CA ASN A 195 18.85 17.98 29.69
C ASN A 195 19.37 17.53 28.33
N ASN A 196 19.38 18.44 27.36
CA ASN A 196 20.06 18.21 26.09
C ASN A 196 21.54 18.56 26.24
N TYR A 197 22.41 17.67 25.78
CA TYR A 197 23.86 17.90 25.73
C TYR A 197 24.29 17.94 24.27
N GLU A 198 24.91 19.04 23.86
CA GLU A 198 25.42 19.23 22.51
C GLU A 198 26.92 18.99 22.47
N PHE A 199 27.39 18.26 21.46
CA PHE A 199 28.81 17.91 21.29
C PHE A 199 29.26 18.28 19.88
N ASN A 200 30.47 18.83 19.77
CA ASN A 200 31.06 19.20 18.48
C ASN A 200 31.89 18.06 17.85
N SER A 201 32.00 16.91 18.52
CA SER A 201 32.68 15.73 17.99
C SER A 201 32.03 14.43 18.45
N LEU A 202 32.12 13.39 17.62
CA LEU A 202 31.65 12.04 17.97
C LEU A 202 32.44 11.44 19.15
N SER A 203 33.71 11.81 19.30
CA SER A 203 34.56 11.34 20.39
C SER A 203 34.06 11.86 21.74
N ASP A 204 33.72 13.14 21.82
CA ASP A 204 33.21 13.75 23.06
C ASP A 204 31.85 13.18 23.46
N ALA A 205 30.95 12.98 22.48
CA ALA A 205 29.66 12.34 22.72
C ALA A 205 29.82 10.90 23.26
N LYS A 206 30.75 10.12 22.69
CA LYS A 206 31.05 8.75 23.15
C LYS A 206 31.65 8.73 24.56
N ASN A 207 32.56 9.65 24.85
CA ASN A 207 33.16 9.78 26.18
C ASN A 207 32.12 10.15 27.23
N PHE A 208 31.22 11.08 26.90
CA PHE A 208 30.09 11.43 27.76
C PHE A 208 29.20 10.22 28.08
N ILE A 209 28.75 9.48 27.05
CA ILE A 209 27.90 8.29 27.24
C ILE A 209 28.60 7.25 28.14
N SER A 210 29.89 7.02 27.90
CA SER A 210 30.67 6.02 28.64
C SER A 210 30.87 6.39 30.12
N GLY A 211 30.91 7.69 30.43
CA GLY A 211 30.99 8.21 31.79
C GLY A 211 29.64 8.53 32.45
N TYR A 212 28.53 8.38 31.72
CA TYR A 212 27.22 8.78 32.22
C TYR A 212 26.70 7.80 33.28
N ASN A 213 26.45 8.30 34.48
CA ASN A 213 25.93 7.48 35.57
C ASN A 213 24.40 7.31 35.44
N ILE A 214 23.99 6.13 34.98
CA ILE A 214 22.58 5.75 34.76
C ILE A 214 21.79 5.62 36.07
N GLN A 215 22.45 5.50 37.22
CA GLN A 215 21.79 5.31 38.53
C GLN A 215 21.40 6.60 39.25
N HIS A 216 21.42 7.77 38.58
CA HIS A 216 20.95 9.02 39.21
C HIS A 216 19.46 8.94 39.56
N SER A 217 19.19 8.72 40.85
CA SER A 217 17.87 8.72 41.46
C SER A 217 17.29 10.13 41.47
N ALA A 218 16.18 10.33 40.74
CA ALA A 218 15.13 11.34 40.81
C ALA A 218 15.18 12.47 41.88
N THR A 219 16.29 13.20 42.02
CA THR A 219 16.42 14.36 42.92
C THR A 219 16.70 15.67 42.19
N GLU A 220 16.83 15.66 40.86
CA GLU A 220 17.08 16.86 40.06
C GLU A 220 15.80 17.38 39.41
N ASN A 221 15.70 18.71 39.26
CA ASN A 221 14.65 19.39 38.52
C ASN A 221 14.76 19.08 37.01
N TYR A 222 14.42 17.86 36.61
CA TYR A 222 14.45 17.50 35.21
C TYR A 222 13.39 18.29 34.43
N VAL A 223 13.83 18.92 33.35
CA VAL A 223 12.95 19.66 32.45
C VAL A 223 12.26 18.66 31.52
N PHE A 224 10.96 18.86 31.31
CA PHE A 224 10.21 18.09 30.32
C PHE A 224 10.74 18.40 28.91
N ASN A 225 10.99 17.36 28.12
CA ASN A 225 11.47 17.49 26.74
C ASN A 225 10.34 17.22 25.74
N ASN A 226 9.84 15.97 25.71
CA ASN A 226 8.79 15.54 24.78
C ASN A 226 8.02 14.31 25.29
N PHE A 227 6.92 13.99 24.61
CA PHE A 227 6.22 12.72 24.69
C PHE A 227 6.64 11.85 23.51
N LEU A 228 7.09 10.63 23.78
CA LEU A 228 7.12 9.56 22.79
C LEU A 228 5.81 8.76 22.87
N ILE A 229 5.06 8.72 21.78
CA ILE A 229 3.79 8.01 21.69
C ILE A 229 3.91 6.87 20.69
N TYR A 230 3.54 5.67 21.12
CA TYR A 230 3.42 4.49 20.28
C TYR A 230 1.98 3.99 20.31
N VAL A 231 1.29 4.10 19.19
CA VAL A 231 -0.01 3.46 18.97
C VAL A 231 0.25 2.12 18.33
N VAL A 232 -0.27 1.04 18.90
CA VAL A 232 -0.13 -0.32 18.37
C VAL A 232 -1.52 -0.87 18.07
N TYR A 233 -1.70 -1.39 16.88
CA TYR A 233 -2.93 -2.02 16.42
C TYR A 233 -2.90 -3.55 16.56
N MET A 234 -4.06 -4.19 16.50
CA MET A 234 -4.18 -5.65 16.62
C MET A 234 -3.51 -6.40 15.46
N ASN A 235 -3.38 -5.76 14.31
CA ASN A 235 -2.69 -6.27 13.11
C ASN A 235 -1.17 -5.96 13.10
N ASP A 236 -0.63 -5.57 14.26
CA ASP A 236 0.76 -5.17 14.52
C ASP A 236 1.28 -3.94 13.73
N ASP A 237 0.40 -3.23 13.03
CA ASP A 237 0.70 -1.86 12.59
C ASP A 237 0.95 -0.99 13.81
N HIS A 238 1.84 -0.02 13.64
CA HIS A 238 2.14 0.92 14.70
C HIS A 238 2.46 2.30 14.15
N ILE A 239 2.11 3.30 14.95
CA ILE A 239 2.44 4.70 14.70
C ILE A 239 3.38 5.13 15.82
N LYS A 240 4.54 5.66 15.44
CA LYS A 240 5.47 6.31 16.37
C LYS A 240 5.41 7.81 16.13
N ALA A 241 5.19 8.58 17.18
CA ALA A 241 5.15 10.03 17.12
C ALA A 241 5.82 10.66 18.34
N GLU A 242 6.33 11.88 18.16
CA GLU A 242 7.08 12.62 19.17
C GLU A 242 6.53 14.05 19.26
N PHE A 243 6.22 14.52 20.48
CA PHE A 243 5.60 15.84 20.67
C PHE A 243 6.19 16.57 21.88
N SER A 244 6.62 17.82 21.71
CA SER A 244 7.12 18.68 22.79
C SER A 244 6.03 19.36 23.63
N SER A 245 4.74 19.10 23.36
CA SER A 245 3.63 19.67 24.13
C SER A 245 2.46 18.69 24.29
N SER A 246 1.74 18.82 25.40
CA SER A 246 0.54 18.04 25.69
C SER A 246 -0.58 18.29 24.67
N THR A 247 -0.77 19.54 24.24
CA THR A 247 -1.76 19.90 23.22
C THR A 247 -1.51 19.18 21.90
N ALA A 248 -0.27 19.18 21.40
CA ALA A 248 0.07 18.48 20.16
C ALA A 248 -0.10 16.94 20.29
N ALA A 249 0.32 16.37 21.42
CA ALA A 249 0.13 14.96 21.73
C ALA A 249 -1.36 14.55 21.73
N ILE A 250 -2.22 15.35 22.37
CA ILE A 250 -3.66 15.10 22.41
C ILE A 250 -4.28 15.23 21.01
N ASN A 251 -3.90 16.26 20.25
CA ASN A 251 -4.38 16.44 18.88
C ASN A 251 -4.02 15.25 17.99
N PHE A 252 -2.81 14.72 18.14
CA PHE A 252 -2.39 13.49 17.46
C PHE A 252 -3.28 12.31 17.84
N LEU A 253 -3.48 12.05 19.13
CA LEU A 253 -4.32 10.93 19.59
C LEU A 253 -5.78 11.06 19.10
N ASN A 254 -6.33 12.27 19.07
CA ASN A 254 -7.66 12.53 18.53
C ASN A 254 -7.75 12.29 17.01
N ALA A 255 -6.63 12.40 16.30
CA ALA A 255 -6.57 12.12 14.86
C ALA A 255 -6.42 10.63 14.55
N VAL A 256 -6.09 9.76 15.51
CA VAL A 256 -5.91 8.32 15.27
C VAL A 256 -7.27 7.65 15.03
N ILE A 257 -7.38 6.85 13.96
CA ILE A 257 -8.55 5.95 13.75
C ILE A 257 -8.36 4.73 14.65
N VAL A 258 -9.44 4.33 15.31
CA VAL A 258 -9.53 3.13 16.17
C VAL A 258 -10.69 2.25 15.77
#